data_AF-A0A2N5PQ59-F1
#
_entry.id   AF-A0A2N5PQ59-F1
#
_cell.length_a   1.000
_cell.length_b   1.000
_cell.length_c   1.000
_cell.angle_alpha   90.00
_cell.angle_beta   90.00
_cell.angle_gamma   90.00
#
_symmetry.space_group_name_H-M   'P 1'
#
loop_
_entity.id
_entity.type
_entity.pdbx_description
1 polymer ?
#
loop_
_entity_poly.entity_id
_entity_poly.type
_entity_poly.pdbx_seq_one_letter_code
_entity_poly.pdbx_strand_id
1 'polypeptide(L)'
;MNKKQIRPFGVKDEIGYVFGDMAGSFVNLFVDAYFLIFCTNVLGISAGWMGTLFLVARLWDAINDPIMGSFPDRWMIGKSGDKFKPWIKIFMLPLALSGVLCFFNVPLEGIALHAYVAFAYVLYGMSYTGTSMPFGAMASVVSDDPIQRSKLSRARSIGGTIVGIVGLSIVPVVCFDKQSNILPERFTLIAVIFGVLSIISYFVLLNCTQERIRQNTEKTEKFNYGKVLKATVHNRPLIGVMVATLGSMLFITGSNQVRSYIFKEYYARTDVMSIISLATIPILVICFPLVPKLVAKFGKKATLMAAIISSTIFSVIPVVMEIKNVYVYSALVVLGTIGQTVFTMLIWALVTDCLDYSEWKFNERSDGSMYSLYTFSRKIGSTIASTGVSFGLAAIGFVSGSNVVQTAEAVNGIYFLVNIIPVVTCALELIGVGLIFNLNKETTEQMYAELKAK
;
A
#
# COMPACT_ATOMS: atom_id res chain seq x y z
N MET A 1 32.98 17.39 -23.12
CA MET A 1 32.33 16.32 -22.33
C MET A 1 33.00 16.24 -20.96
N ASN A 2 32.54 17.03 -19.98
CA ASN A 2 33.04 16.91 -18.61
C ASN A 2 32.50 15.62 -18.00
N LYS A 3 33.37 14.65 -17.73
CA LYS A 3 33.05 13.52 -16.83
C LYS A 3 32.74 14.15 -15.46
N LYS A 4 31.46 14.41 -15.17
CA LYS A 4 30.99 14.66 -13.80
C LYS A 4 31.62 13.55 -12.95
N GLN A 5 32.45 13.89 -11.97
CA GLN A 5 32.92 12.92 -10.99
C GLN A 5 31.68 12.33 -10.31
N ILE A 6 31.30 11.12 -10.71
CA ILE A 6 30.12 10.45 -10.17
C ILE A 6 30.52 9.97 -8.79
N ARG A 7 29.81 10.44 -7.76
CA ARG A 7 30.09 10.06 -6.38
C ARG A 7 29.80 8.57 -6.21
N PRO A 8 30.64 7.78 -5.50
CA PRO A 8 30.33 6.37 -5.23
C PRO A 8 29.03 6.22 -4.43
N PHE A 9 28.40 5.05 -4.53
CA PHE A 9 27.22 4.71 -3.73
C PHE A 9 27.52 4.85 -2.23
N GLY A 10 26.60 5.43 -1.47
CA GLY A 10 26.76 5.49 -0.03
C GLY A 10 25.51 5.90 0.73
N VAL A 11 25.67 6.18 2.02
CA VAL A 11 24.59 6.46 2.97
C VAL A 11 23.67 7.60 2.51
N LYS A 12 24.16 8.58 1.76
CA LYS A 12 23.28 9.65 1.24
C LYS A 12 22.29 9.15 0.19
N ASP A 13 22.62 8.13 -0.61
CA ASP A 13 21.64 7.53 -1.52
C ASP A 13 20.55 6.80 -0.73
N GLU A 14 20.92 6.08 0.33
CA GLU A 14 19.97 5.41 1.22
C GLU A 14 19.05 6.42 1.92
N ILE A 15 19.61 7.50 2.49
CA ILE A 15 18.82 8.60 3.07
C ILE A 15 17.89 9.21 2.01
N GLY A 16 18.40 9.47 0.81
CA GLY A 16 17.58 9.96 -0.30
C GLY A 16 16.38 9.04 -0.56
N TYR A 17 16.58 7.73 -0.57
CA TYR A 17 15.51 6.75 -0.79
C TYR A 17 14.50 6.66 0.36
N VAL A 18 14.93 6.84 1.61
CA VAL A 18 14.01 6.98 2.75
C VAL A 18 13.07 8.16 2.49
N PHE A 19 13.63 9.33 2.20
CA PHE A 19 12.84 10.53 1.94
C PHE A 19 12.00 10.44 0.65
N GLY A 20 12.47 9.71 -0.37
CA GLY A 20 11.68 9.48 -1.58
C GLY A 20 10.40 8.70 -1.34
N ASP A 21 10.45 7.65 -0.50
CA ASP A 21 9.25 6.89 -0.15
C ASP A 21 8.37 7.63 0.85
N MET A 22 8.98 8.35 1.81
CA MET A 22 8.24 9.24 2.70
C MET A 22 7.42 10.27 1.90
N ALA A 23 8.02 10.87 0.87
CA ALA A 23 7.39 11.89 0.06
C ALA A 23 6.08 11.40 -0.59
N GLY A 24 6.13 10.24 -1.26
CA GLY A 24 4.95 9.63 -1.86
C GLY A 24 3.95 9.15 -0.81
N SER A 25 4.44 8.61 0.31
CA SER A 25 3.61 8.06 1.38
C SER A 25 2.82 9.13 2.15
N PHE A 26 3.35 10.35 2.30
CA PHE A 26 2.64 11.45 2.99
C PHE A 26 1.30 11.76 2.35
N VAL A 27 1.26 11.77 1.02
CA VAL A 27 0.01 12.01 0.28
C VAL A 27 -0.77 10.71 0.14
N ASN A 28 -0.14 9.61 -0.27
CA ASN A 28 -0.86 8.38 -0.58
C ASN A 28 -1.53 7.76 0.65
N LEU A 29 -0.78 7.51 1.72
CA LEU A 29 -1.34 6.87 2.91
C LEU A 29 -2.40 7.74 3.58
N PHE A 30 -2.31 9.07 3.43
CA PHE A 30 -3.30 10.01 3.93
C PHE A 30 -4.59 9.98 3.10
N VAL A 31 -4.50 10.01 1.77
CA VAL A 31 -5.65 9.85 0.87
C VAL A 31 -6.30 8.48 1.11
N ASP A 32 -5.52 7.40 1.13
CA ASP A 32 -6.03 6.05 1.36
C ASP A 32 -6.79 5.93 2.69
N ALA A 33 -6.31 6.54 3.77
CA ALA A 33 -6.96 6.40 5.08
C ALA A 33 -8.17 7.33 5.29
N TYR A 34 -8.16 8.54 4.71
CA TYR A 34 -9.10 9.60 5.11
C TYR A 34 -9.94 10.19 3.99
N PHE A 35 -9.63 9.94 2.71
CA PHE A 35 -10.39 10.55 1.61
C PHE A 35 -11.85 10.11 1.59
N LEU A 36 -12.11 8.84 1.88
CA LEU A 36 -13.48 8.31 1.95
C LEU A 36 -14.29 8.99 3.05
N ILE A 37 -13.79 9.02 4.29
CA ILE A 37 -14.49 9.67 5.41
C ILE A 37 -14.66 11.19 5.22
N PHE A 38 -13.70 11.85 4.56
CA PHE A 38 -13.84 13.26 4.21
C PHE A 38 -14.98 13.46 3.20
N CYS A 39 -15.02 12.69 2.11
CA CYS A 39 -16.07 12.80 1.11
C CYS A 39 -17.46 12.49 1.66
N THR A 40 -17.58 11.50 2.55
CA THR A 40 -18.87 11.09 3.10
C THR A 40 -19.35 11.99 4.24
N ASN A 41 -18.49 12.34 5.19
CA ASN A 41 -18.89 13.05 6.40
C ASN A 41 -18.72 14.57 6.31
N VAL A 42 -17.82 15.08 5.44
CA VAL A 42 -17.67 16.52 5.20
C VAL A 42 -18.46 16.93 3.97
N LEU A 43 -18.18 16.32 2.82
CA LEU A 43 -18.82 16.72 1.55
C LEU A 43 -20.22 16.11 1.37
N GLY A 44 -20.63 15.17 2.21
CA GLY A 44 -21.96 14.56 2.15
C GLY A 44 -22.19 13.62 0.96
N ILE A 45 -21.13 13.18 0.28
CA ILE A 45 -21.23 12.29 -0.88
C ILE A 45 -21.57 10.88 -0.42
N SER A 46 -22.49 10.21 -1.11
CA SER A 46 -22.84 8.82 -0.78
C SER A 46 -21.64 7.88 -0.88
N ALA A 47 -21.52 6.96 0.08
CA ALA A 47 -20.45 5.95 0.05
C ALA A 47 -20.53 5.07 -1.22
N GLY A 48 -21.74 4.83 -1.75
CA GLY A 48 -21.93 4.07 -2.99
C GLY A 48 -21.34 4.77 -4.22
N TRP A 49 -21.49 6.08 -4.32
CA TRP A 49 -20.85 6.84 -5.39
C TRP A 49 -19.32 6.81 -5.27
N MET A 50 -18.79 6.96 -4.05
CA MET A 50 -17.34 6.83 -3.80
C MET A 50 -16.79 5.46 -4.20
N GLY A 51 -17.55 4.38 -3.94
CA GLY A 51 -17.19 3.03 -4.39
C GLY A 51 -17.08 2.92 -5.90
N THR A 52 -18.00 3.57 -6.63
CA THR A 52 -17.98 3.66 -8.10
C THR A 52 -16.78 4.48 -8.58
N LEU A 53 -16.49 5.61 -7.94
CA LEU A 53 -15.32 6.43 -8.26
C LEU A 53 -14.02 5.64 -8.11
N PHE A 54 -13.83 4.93 -6.99
CA PHE A 54 -12.64 4.11 -6.77
C PHE A 54 -12.48 3.00 -7.81
N LEU A 55 -13.59 2.39 -8.24
CA LEU A 55 -13.56 1.36 -9.27
C LEU A 55 -13.17 1.93 -10.64
N VAL A 56 -13.79 3.05 -11.05
CA VAL A 56 -13.53 3.70 -12.34
C VAL A 56 -12.12 4.29 -12.38
N ALA A 57 -11.69 4.95 -11.31
CA ALA A 57 -10.32 5.47 -11.18
C ALA A 57 -9.29 4.35 -11.29
N ARG A 58 -9.59 3.14 -10.80
CA ARG A 58 -8.68 2.01 -11.00
C ARG A 58 -8.56 1.56 -12.44
N LEU A 59 -9.67 1.51 -13.17
CA LEU A 59 -9.64 1.18 -14.60
C LEU A 59 -8.81 2.21 -15.37
N TRP A 60 -8.89 3.48 -14.98
CA TRP A 60 -8.03 4.53 -15.49
C TRP A 60 -6.54 4.31 -15.17
N ASP A 61 -6.21 4.02 -13.90
CA ASP A 61 -4.83 3.73 -13.48
C ASP A 61 -4.21 2.54 -14.25
N ALA A 62 -5.01 1.52 -14.55
CA ALA A 62 -4.55 0.36 -15.32
C ALA A 62 -4.05 0.74 -16.72
N ILE A 63 -4.58 1.83 -17.30
CA ILE A 63 -4.15 2.38 -18.60
C ILE A 63 -3.01 3.39 -18.40
N ASN A 64 -3.11 4.25 -17.38
CA ASN A 64 -2.16 5.33 -17.14
C ASN A 64 -0.78 4.83 -16.66
N ASP A 65 -0.73 3.76 -15.85
CA ASP A 65 0.51 3.28 -15.25
C ASP A 65 1.55 2.80 -16.28
N PRO A 66 1.21 2.00 -17.30
CA PRO A 66 2.14 1.66 -18.38
C PRO A 66 2.59 2.87 -19.20
N ILE A 67 1.70 3.84 -19.42
CA ILE A 67 2.01 5.06 -20.19
C ILE A 67 3.06 5.88 -19.44
N MET A 68 2.79 6.22 -18.17
CA MET A 68 3.69 6.97 -17.30
C MET A 68 4.99 6.22 -17.02
N GLY A 69 4.97 4.89 -16.91
CA GLY A 69 6.16 4.07 -16.78
C GLY A 69 7.08 4.12 -18.01
N SER A 70 6.51 4.27 -19.21
CA SER A 70 7.27 4.34 -20.47
C SER A 70 7.83 5.73 -20.79
N PHE A 71 7.36 6.76 -20.10
CA PHE A 71 7.75 8.15 -20.34
C PHE A 71 9.25 8.43 -20.09
N PRO A 72 9.85 7.99 -18.95
CA PRO A 72 11.29 8.12 -18.73
C PRO A 72 12.16 7.39 -19.76
N ASP A 73 11.64 6.35 -20.40
CA ASP A 73 12.37 5.59 -21.43
C ASP A 73 12.31 6.26 -22.81
N ARG A 74 11.20 6.93 -23.11
CA ARG A 74 10.97 7.54 -24.42
C ARG A 74 11.45 9.00 -24.49
N TRP A 75 11.39 9.73 -23.38
CA TRP A 75 11.63 11.18 -23.33
C TRP A 75 12.61 11.51 -22.20
N MET A 76 13.85 11.83 -22.57
CA MET A 76 14.80 12.44 -21.64
C MET A 76 14.46 13.92 -21.49
N ILE A 77 14.03 14.33 -20.30
CA ILE A 77 13.65 15.72 -20.02
C ILE A 77 14.84 16.46 -19.40
N GLY A 78 15.25 17.56 -20.03
CA GLY A 78 16.23 18.52 -19.49
C GLY A 78 17.67 18.30 -19.93
N LYS A 79 18.54 19.25 -19.57
CA LYS A 79 19.96 19.30 -19.98
C LYS A 79 20.92 18.53 -19.05
N SER A 80 20.40 17.98 -17.94
CA SER A 80 21.18 17.36 -16.86
C SER A 80 21.69 15.96 -17.18
N GLY A 81 21.03 15.25 -18.11
CA GLY A 81 21.32 13.87 -18.48
C GLY A 81 20.82 12.81 -17.48
N ASP A 82 19.95 13.19 -16.54
CA ASP A 82 19.26 12.29 -15.60
C ASP A 82 17.95 11.80 -16.24
N LYS A 83 17.63 10.51 -16.09
CA LYS A 83 16.49 9.83 -16.72
C LYS A 83 15.20 9.94 -15.92
N PHE A 84 15.25 9.71 -14.59
CA PHE A 84 14.04 9.63 -13.75
C PHE A 84 13.80 10.88 -12.90
N LYS A 85 14.87 11.53 -12.44
CA LYS A 85 14.78 12.75 -11.61
C LYS A 85 13.96 13.90 -12.23
N PRO A 86 14.08 14.21 -13.52
CA PRO A 86 13.29 15.31 -14.12
C PRO A 86 11.78 15.04 -14.04
N TRP A 87 11.38 13.78 -14.23
CA TRP A 87 9.99 13.35 -14.13
C TRP A 87 9.45 13.48 -12.70
N ILE A 88 10.22 13.03 -11.70
CA ILE A 88 9.86 13.20 -10.29
C ILE A 88 9.72 14.69 -9.94
N LYS A 89 10.62 15.54 -10.44
CA LYS A 89 10.57 17.00 -10.21
C LYS A 89 9.33 17.65 -10.81
N ILE A 90 8.85 17.18 -11.97
CA ILE A 90 7.64 17.71 -12.60
C ILE A 90 6.41 17.27 -11.82
N PHE A 91 6.32 15.98 -11.45
CA PHE A 91 5.12 15.41 -10.83
C PHE A 91 5.02 15.62 -9.31
N MET A 92 6.10 16.00 -8.61
CA MET A 92 6.04 16.29 -7.16
C MET A 92 5.09 17.46 -6.84
N LEU A 93 5.02 18.48 -7.71
CA LEU A 93 4.13 19.64 -7.51
C LEU A 93 2.66 19.29 -7.76
N PRO A 94 2.28 18.68 -8.91
CA PRO A 94 0.94 18.15 -9.13
C PRO A 94 0.49 17.20 -8.02
N LEU A 95 1.36 16.34 -7.50
CA LEU A 95 1.01 15.42 -6.42
C LEU A 95 0.65 16.15 -5.12
N ALA A 96 1.46 17.13 -4.71
CA ALA A 96 1.16 17.92 -3.52
C ALA A 96 -0.12 18.75 -3.68
N LEU A 97 -0.32 19.38 -4.84
CA LEU A 97 -1.51 20.17 -5.14
C LEU A 97 -2.77 19.32 -5.20
N SER A 98 -2.73 18.18 -5.90
CA SER A 98 -3.86 17.25 -5.98
C SER A 98 -4.21 16.65 -4.63
N GLY A 99 -3.20 16.37 -3.78
CA GLY A 99 -3.42 15.99 -2.39
C GLY A 99 -4.20 17.04 -1.60
N VAL A 100 -3.88 18.32 -1.75
CA VAL A 100 -4.63 19.42 -1.12
C VAL A 100 -6.05 19.53 -1.69
N LEU A 101 -6.22 19.42 -3.01
CA LEU A 101 -7.52 19.45 -3.67
C LEU A 101 -8.46 18.33 -3.18
N CYS A 102 -7.93 17.14 -2.90
CA CYS A 102 -8.72 16.02 -2.38
C CYS A 102 -9.36 16.33 -1.01
N PHE A 103 -8.74 17.21 -0.21
CA PHE A 103 -9.19 17.56 1.13
C PHE A 103 -9.65 19.01 1.24
N PHE A 104 -9.91 19.68 0.11
CA PHE A 104 -10.42 21.04 0.11
C PHE A 104 -11.94 21.02 0.25
N ASN A 105 -12.48 21.75 1.22
CA ASN A 105 -13.92 21.88 1.39
C ASN A 105 -14.46 22.91 0.37
N VAL A 106 -15.00 22.44 -0.75
CA VAL A 106 -15.57 23.32 -1.78
C VAL A 106 -17.07 23.52 -1.51
N PRO A 107 -17.60 24.76 -1.55
CA PRO A 107 -19.03 25.03 -1.49
C PRO A 107 -19.72 24.71 -2.84
N LEU A 108 -19.56 23.49 -3.34
CA LEU A 108 -20.24 22.99 -4.54
C LEU A 108 -21.29 21.97 -4.12
N GLU A 109 -22.39 21.93 -4.86
CA GLU A 109 -23.49 20.99 -4.63
C GLU A 109 -23.82 20.18 -5.90
N GLY A 110 -24.50 19.05 -5.71
CA GLY A 110 -24.99 18.22 -6.80
C GLY A 110 -23.87 17.71 -7.72
N ILE A 111 -24.12 17.72 -9.04
CA ILE A 111 -23.22 17.14 -10.06
C ILE A 111 -21.84 17.81 -10.04
N ALA A 112 -21.76 19.11 -9.75
CA ALA A 112 -20.51 19.86 -9.74
C ALA A 112 -19.54 19.35 -8.65
N LEU A 113 -20.07 19.00 -7.46
CA LEU A 113 -19.29 18.41 -6.38
C LEU A 113 -18.74 17.04 -6.76
N HIS A 114 -19.58 16.18 -7.33
CA HIS A 114 -19.17 14.84 -7.79
C HIS A 114 -18.10 14.93 -8.89
N ALA A 115 -18.25 15.87 -9.84
CA ALA A 115 -17.25 16.11 -10.87
C ALA A 115 -15.92 16.62 -10.29
N TYR A 116 -15.97 17.52 -9.31
CA TYR A 116 -14.78 18.01 -8.62
C TYR A 116 -14.02 16.90 -7.90
N VAL A 117 -14.73 16.07 -7.12
CA VAL A 117 -14.12 14.96 -6.36
C VAL A 117 -13.52 13.91 -7.31
N ALA A 118 -14.20 13.60 -8.41
CA ALA A 118 -13.67 12.72 -9.44
C ALA A 118 -12.40 13.29 -10.08
N PHE A 119 -12.41 14.57 -10.44
CA PHE A 119 -11.25 15.25 -11.00
C PHE A 119 -10.07 15.27 -10.04
N ALA A 120 -10.29 15.64 -8.77
CA ALA A 120 -9.25 15.70 -7.75
C ALA A 120 -8.61 14.32 -7.51
N TYR A 121 -9.42 13.26 -7.39
CA TYR A 121 -8.94 11.90 -7.15
C TYR A 121 -8.17 11.32 -8.36
N VAL A 122 -8.67 11.52 -9.58
CA VAL A 122 -7.99 11.06 -10.80
C VAL A 122 -6.68 11.82 -11.02
N LEU A 123 -6.67 13.14 -10.77
CA LEU A 123 -5.44 13.95 -10.83
C LEU A 123 -4.40 13.49 -9.80
N TYR A 124 -4.86 13.16 -8.58
CA TYR A 124 -4.03 12.56 -7.55
C TYR A 124 -3.43 11.23 -8.01
N GLY A 125 -4.25 10.30 -8.50
CA GLY A 125 -3.79 8.99 -9.00
C GLY A 125 -2.73 9.13 -10.09
N MET A 126 -2.99 9.98 -11.08
CA MET A 126 -2.03 10.25 -12.17
C MET A 126 -0.72 10.85 -11.66
N SER A 127 -0.80 11.82 -10.75
CA SER A 127 0.39 12.47 -10.17
C SER A 127 1.20 11.49 -9.31
N TYR A 128 0.52 10.63 -8.56
CA TYR A 128 1.15 9.61 -7.73
C TYR A 128 1.85 8.55 -8.57
N THR A 129 1.23 8.08 -9.66
CA THR A 129 1.89 7.19 -10.63
C THR A 129 3.11 7.87 -11.26
N GLY A 130 2.97 9.15 -11.64
CA GLY A 130 4.03 9.95 -12.26
C GLY A 130 5.27 10.14 -11.36
N THR A 131 5.14 10.08 -10.03
CA THR A 131 6.30 10.09 -9.12
C THR A 131 6.74 8.68 -8.72
N SER A 132 5.80 7.78 -8.39
CA SER A 132 6.10 6.48 -7.80
C SER A 132 6.71 5.49 -8.79
N MET A 133 6.30 5.51 -10.07
CA MET A 133 6.86 4.63 -11.10
C MET A 133 8.33 4.99 -11.41
N PRO A 134 8.67 6.27 -11.73
CA PRO A 134 10.06 6.68 -11.89
C PRO A 134 10.90 6.43 -10.64
N PHE A 135 10.37 6.72 -9.44
CA PHE A 135 11.08 6.48 -8.18
C PHE A 135 11.38 4.99 -7.96
N GLY A 136 10.43 4.10 -8.25
CA GLY A 136 10.64 2.66 -8.15
C GLY A 136 11.68 2.13 -9.13
N ALA A 137 11.67 2.63 -10.37
CA ALA A 137 12.65 2.25 -11.40
C ALA A 137 14.04 2.84 -11.15
N MET A 138 14.14 3.95 -10.42
CA MET A 138 15.39 4.67 -10.14
C MET A 138 16.43 3.79 -9.44
N ALA A 139 16.03 2.73 -8.70
CA ALA A 139 16.96 1.86 -7.99
C ALA A 139 17.93 1.15 -8.95
N SER A 140 17.48 0.88 -10.17
CA SER A 140 18.26 0.23 -11.21
C SER A 140 19.36 1.11 -11.81
N VAL A 141 19.17 2.45 -11.82
CA VAL A 141 20.15 3.40 -12.36
C VAL A 141 21.04 4.04 -11.29
N VAL A 142 20.69 3.88 -10.02
CA VAL A 142 21.49 4.38 -8.89
C VAL A 142 22.64 3.44 -8.56
N SER A 143 22.45 2.11 -8.71
CA SER A 143 23.49 1.10 -8.56
C SER A 143 23.19 -0.15 -9.40
N ASP A 144 24.25 -0.82 -9.87
CA ASP A 144 24.20 -2.11 -10.57
C ASP A 144 24.40 -3.29 -9.61
N ASP A 145 24.90 -3.02 -8.40
CA ASP A 145 25.16 -4.05 -7.40
C ASP A 145 23.84 -4.51 -6.74
N PRO A 146 23.49 -5.81 -6.83
CA PRO A 146 22.30 -6.37 -6.18
C PRO A 146 22.22 -6.09 -4.68
N ILE A 147 23.36 -6.09 -3.97
CA ILE A 147 23.40 -5.83 -2.52
C ILE A 147 23.02 -4.37 -2.23
N GLN A 148 23.48 -3.44 -3.06
CA GLN A 148 23.15 -2.01 -2.94
C GLN A 148 21.68 -1.75 -3.28
N ARG A 149 21.13 -2.41 -4.31
CA ARG A 149 19.69 -2.35 -4.62
C ARG A 149 18.82 -2.88 -3.47
N SER A 150 19.25 -3.95 -2.81
CA SER A 150 18.58 -4.45 -1.60
C SER A 150 18.62 -3.46 -0.44
N LYS A 151 19.74 -2.74 -0.24
CA LYS A 151 19.83 -1.64 0.75
C LYS A 151 18.85 -0.50 0.41
N LEU A 152 18.74 -0.10 -0.86
CA LEU A 152 17.79 0.92 -1.31
C LEU A 152 16.33 0.50 -1.08
N SER A 153 15.98 -0.77 -1.35
CA SER A 153 14.64 -1.29 -1.10
C SER A 153 14.27 -1.30 0.40
N ARG A 154 15.25 -1.58 1.27
CA ARG A 154 15.06 -1.49 2.72
C ARG A 154 14.89 -0.04 3.16
N ALA A 155 15.73 0.87 2.67
CA ALA A 155 15.62 2.31 2.94
C ALA A 155 14.25 2.86 2.53
N ARG A 156 13.77 2.48 1.34
CA ARG A 156 12.42 2.79 0.85
C ARG A 156 11.35 2.36 1.87
N SER A 157 11.37 1.09 2.28
CA SER A 157 10.37 0.53 3.20
C SER A 157 10.34 1.22 4.57
N ILE A 158 11.49 1.68 5.06
CA ILE A 158 11.58 2.46 6.30
C ILE A 158 10.84 3.79 6.15
N GLY A 159 11.00 4.48 5.01
CA GLY A 159 10.32 5.74 4.72
C GLY A 159 8.80 5.62 4.78
N GLY A 160 8.22 4.67 4.06
CA GLY A 160 6.78 4.41 4.10
C GLY A 160 6.27 4.00 5.48
N THR A 161 7.04 3.23 6.23
CA THR A 161 6.67 2.81 7.60
C THR A 161 6.65 3.99 8.57
N ILE A 162 7.62 4.91 8.49
CA ILE A 162 7.66 6.12 9.31
C ILE A 162 6.40 6.95 9.08
N VAL A 163 6.01 7.16 7.82
CA VAL A 163 4.81 7.94 7.50
C VAL A 163 3.53 7.19 7.89
N GLY A 164 3.45 5.89 7.61
CA GLY A 164 2.28 5.08 7.92
C GLY A 164 1.99 4.98 9.43
N ILE A 165 3.03 5.01 10.26
CA ILE A 165 2.88 4.95 11.72
C ILE A 165 2.83 6.35 12.33
N VAL A 166 3.86 7.17 12.11
CA VAL A 166 4.01 8.48 12.77
C VAL A 166 3.21 9.55 12.05
N GLY A 167 3.26 9.61 10.72
CA GLY A 167 2.48 10.58 9.95
C GLY A 167 0.99 10.40 10.17
N LEU A 168 0.46 9.19 9.96
CA LEU A 168 -0.98 8.94 10.10
C LEU A 168 -1.49 9.00 11.54
N SER A 169 -0.66 8.79 12.56
CA SER A 169 -1.08 8.92 13.96
C SER A 169 -1.32 10.36 14.41
N ILE A 170 -0.76 11.36 13.71
CA ILE A 170 -1.02 12.77 14.02
C ILE A 170 -2.40 13.19 13.55
N VAL A 171 -2.92 12.57 12.47
CA VAL A 171 -4.18 12.98 11.82
C VAL A 171 -5.37 12.94 12.78
N PRO A 172 -5.65 11.85 13.53
CA PRO A 172 -6.82 11.79 14.40
C PRO A 172 -6.79 12.85 15.51
N VAL A 173 -5.61 13.15 16.05
CA VAL A 173 -5.44 14.12 17.16
C VAL A 173 -5.73 15.54 16.71
N VAL A 174 -5.40 15.88 15.46
CA VAL A 174 -5.53 17.23 14.94
C VAL A 174 -6.88 17.43 14.27
N CYS A 175 -7.31 16.50 13.42
CA CYS A 175 -8.50 16.64 12.57
C CYS A 175 -9.84 16.40 13.26
N PHE A 176 -9.85 15.74 14.42
CA PHE A 176 -11.06 15.46 15.18
C PHE A 176 -11.04 16.25 16.47
N ASP A 177 -12.20 16.82 16.84
CA ASP A 177 -12.35 17.49 18.13
C ASP A 177 -12.46 16.47 19.28
N LYS A 178 -12.43 16.93 20.54
CA LYS A 178 -12.64 16.10 21.75
C LYS A 178 -13.98 15.34 21.74
N GLN A 179 -14.92 15.77 20.91
CA GLN A 179 -16.22 15.12 20.70
C GLN A 179 -16.24 14.20 19.45
N SER A 180 -15.09 13.93 18.83
CA SER A 180 -14.97 13.15 17.58
C SER A 180 -15.66 13.77 16.35
N ASN A 181 -16.00 15.05 16.40
CA ASN A 181 -16.48 15.80 15.25
C ASN A 181 -15.33 16.09 14.28
N ILE A 182 -15.59 15.93 12.98
CA ILE A 182 -14.63 16.24 11.93
C ILE A 182 -14.55 17.74 11.76
N LEU A 183 -13.33 18.30 11.76
CA LEU A 183 -13.06 19.69 11.46
C LEU A 183 -12.51 19.79 10.03
N PRO A 184 -13.32 20.21 9.04
CA PRO A 184 -12.94 20.21 7.62
C PRO A 184 -11.66 21.00 7.34
N GLU A 185 -11.54 22.18 7.95
CA GLU A 185 -10.38 23.08 7.78
C GLU A 185 -9.08 22.43 8.24
N ARG A 186 -9.12 21.57 9.26
CA ARG A 186 -7.95 20.88 9.78
C ARG A 186 -7.49 19.74 8.87
N PHE A 187 -8.42 19.08 8.18
CA PHE A 187 -8.07 18.13 7.11
C PHE A 187 -7.35 18.82 5.97
N THR A 188 -7.84 19.98 5.53
CA THR A 188 -7.15 20.78 4.50
C THR A 188 -5.78 21.25 4.98
N LEU A 189 -5.67 21.71 6.24
CA LEU A 189 -4.38 22.13 6.83
C LEU A 189 -3.36 20.99 6.85
N ILE A 190 -3.76 19.78 7.29
CA ILE A 190 -2.87 18.62 7.27
C ILE A 190 -2.50 18.24 5.84
N ALA A 191 -3.45 18.30 4.89
CA ALA A 191 -3.16 18.05 3.48
C ALA A 191 -2.09 19.02 2.95
N VAL A 192 -2.14 20.30 3.34
CA VAL A 192 -1.11 21.30 3.00
C VAL A 192 0.22 20.96 3.66
N ILE A 193 0.23 20.63 4.96
CA ILE A 193 1.46 20.25 5.69
C ILE A 193 2.10 19.02 5.04
N PHE A 194 1.33 17.97 4.78
CA PHE A 194 1.81 16.74 4.15
C PHE A 194 2.24 16.97 2.70
N GLY A 195 1.57 17.84 1.95
CA GLY A 195 2.00 18.29 0.63
C GLY A 195 3.35 19.01 0.66
N VAL A 196 3.55 19.94 1.60
CA VAL A 196 4.82 20.65 1.79
C VAL A 196 5.93 19.68 2.22
N LEU A 197 5.67 18.81 3.20
CA LEU A 197 6.61 17.78 3.63
C LEU A 197 6.96 16.79 2.49
N SER A 198 6.00 16.47 1.63
CA SER A 198 6.22 15.66 0.42
C SER A 198 7.19 16.34 -0.53
N ILE A 199 6.99 17.64 -0.83
CA ILE A 199 7.88 18.42 -1.70
C ILE A 199 9.29 18.49 -1.11
N ILE A 200 9.42 18.79 0.19
CA ILE A 200 10.71 18.84 0.88
C ILE A 200 11.42 17.49 0.78
N SER A 201 10.69 16.40 1.02
CA SER A 201 11.23 15.04 0.97
C SER A 201 11.66 14.64 -0.45
N TYR A 202 10.90 15.01 -1.49
CA TYR A 202 11.33 14.83 -2.87
C TYR A 202 12.55 15.70 -3.22
N PHE A 203 12.67 16.90 -2.67
CA PHE A 203 13.85 17.72 -2.87
C PHE A 203 15.11 17.09 -2.25
N VAL A 204 14.97 16.50 -1.06
CA VAL A 204 16.03 15.71 -0.42
C VAL A 204 16.40 14.50 -1.28
N LEU A 205 15.42 13.76 -1.81
CA LEU A 205 15.66 12.65 -2.74
C LEU A 205 16.49 13.10 -3.94
N LEU A 206 16.05 14.16 -4.63
CA LEU A 206 16.67 14.65 -5.86
C LEU A 206 18.10 15.13 -5.65
N ASN A 207 18.40 15.72 -4.49
CA ASN A 207 19.73 16.23 -4.13
C ASN A 207 20.66 15.15 -3.58
N CYS A 208 20.14 14.18 -2.84
CA CYS A 208 20.96 13.17 -2.17
C CYS A 208 21.31 11.98 -3.06
N THR A 209 20.42 11.62 -3.99
CA THR A 209 20.67 10.51 -4.94
C THR A 209 21.47 10.99 -6.13
N GLN A 210 22.22 10.10 -6.79
CA GLN A 210 22.79 10.35 -8.11
C GLN A 210 22.48 9.17 -9.03
N GLU A 211 22.01 9.47 -10.24
CA GLU A 211 21.87 8.45 -11.28
C GLU A 211 23.26 8.18 -11.86
N ARG A 212 23.77 6.96 -11.65
CA ARG A 212 25.15 6.58 -11.98
C ARG A 212 25.23 5.79 -13.27
N ILE A 213 24.20 4.99 -13.52
CA ILE A 213 24.17 4.03 -14.61
C ILE A 213 23.19 4.51 -15.66
N ARG A 214 23.69 4.60 -16.88
CA ARG A 214 22.89 4.93 -18.05
C ARG A 214 22.59 3.61 -18.75
N GLN A 215 21.39 3.10 -18.53
CA GLN A 215 20.92 1.97 -19.32
C GLN A 215 20.66 2.48 -20.74
N ASN A 216 21.52 2.10 -21.68
CA ASN A 216 21.20 2.22 -23.10
C ASN A 216 20.00 1.32 -23.36
N THR A 217 18.98 1.86 -24.01
CA THR A 217 17.71 1.20 -24.30
C THR A 217 17.94 0.05 -25.29
N GLU A 218 18.39 -1.11 -24.82
CA GLU A 218 18.21 -2.33 -25.60
C GLU A 218 16.72 -2.67 -25.62
N LYS A 219 16.25 -2.95 -26.84
CA LYS A 219 14.85 -3.15 -27.20
C LYS A 219 14.18 -4.08 -26.18
N THR A 220 13.31 -3.51 -25.34
CA THR A 220 12.40 -4.28 -24.52
C THR A 220 11.55 -5.15 -25.45
N GLU A 221 11.71 -6.46 -25.36
CA GLU A 221 10.76 -7.38 -25.98
C GLU A 221 9.35 -6.98 -25.57
N LYS A 222 8.42 -6.94 -26.53
CA LYS A 222 7.03 -6.58 -26.26
C LYS A 222 6.47 -7.55 -25.22
N PHE A 223 6.17 -7.02 -24.03
CA PHE A 223 5.58 -7.77 -22.94
C PHE A 223 4.28 -8.46 -23.40
N ASN A 224 4.29 -9.78 -23.49
CA ASN A 224 3.16 -10.55 -24.02
C ASN A 224 2.28 -11.06 -22.87
N TYR A 225 1.32 -10.23 -22.45
CA TYR A 225 0.37 -10.53 -21.37
C TYR A 225 -0.31 -11.91 -21.51
N GLY A 226 -0.62 -12.37 -22.73
CA GLY A 226 -1.29 -13.64 -22.96
C GLY A 226 -0.43 -14.86 -22.63
N LYS A 227 0.88 -14.83 -22.96
CA LYS A 227 1.82 -15.90 -22.60
C LYS A 227 2.05 -15.97 -21.09
N VAL A 228 2.17 -14.81 -20.46
CA VAL A 228 2.41 -14.69 -19.01
C VAL A 228 1.23 -15.17 -18.19
N LEU A 229 0.01 -14.82 -18.59
CA LEU A 229 -1.21 -15.29 -17.94
C LEU A 229 -1.32 -16.81 -18.04
N LYS A 230 -1.05 -17.39 -19.22
CA LYS A 230 -1.06 -18.84 -19.43
C LYS A 230 0.00 -19.55 -18.59
N ALA A 231 1.22 -19.02 -18.52
CA ALA A 231 2.30 -19.57 -17.68
C ALA A 231 1.93 -19.54 -16.18
N THR A 232 1.24 -18.48 -15.74
CA THR A 232 0.85 -18.32 -14.34
C THR A 232 -0.25 -19.29 -13.90
N VAL A 233 -1.22 -19.59 -14.78
CA VAL A 233 -2.28 -20.57 -14.47
C VAL A 233 -1.70 -21.95 -14.14
N HIS A 234 -0.51 -22.27 -14.65
CA HIS A 234 0.18 -23.54 -14.36
C HIS A 234 1.10 -23.44 -13.12
N ASN A 235 1.46 -22.24 -12.68
CA ASN A 235 2.27 -22.01 -11.47
C ASN A 235 1.38 -21.88 -10.23
N ARG A 236 1.01 -23.05 -9.69
CA ARG A 236 0.18 -23.18 -8.49
C ARG A 236 0.70 -22.38 -7.27
N PRO A 237 2.00 -22.40 -6.91
CA PRO A 237 2.49 -21.56 -5.81
C PRO A 237 2.33 -20.06 -6.07
N LEU A 238 2.55 -19.59 -7.31
CA LEU A 238 2.31 -18.18 -7.66
C LEU A 238 0.84 -17.79 -7.45
N ILE A 239 -0.11 -18.63 -7.86
CA ILE A 239 -1.54 -18.40 -7.64
C ILE A 239 -1.84 -18.30 -6.14
N GLY A 240 -1.28 -19.19 -5.31
CA GLY A 240 -1.47 -19.16 -3.85
C GLY A 240 -0.98 -17.86 -3.23
N VAL A 241 0.19 -17.38 -3.65
CA VAL A 241 0.75 -16.09 -3.23
C VAL A 241 -0.13 -14.92 -3.70
N MET A 242 -0.64 -14.95 -4.93
CA MET A 242 -1.53 -13.91 -5.45
C MET A 242 -2.84 -13.83 -4.64
N VAL A 243 -3.46 -14.96 -4.31
CA VAL A 243 -4.70 -15.01 -3.50
C VAL A 243 -4.45 -14.45 -2.10
N ALA A 244 -3.37 -14.88 -1.43
CA ALA A 244 -3.04 -14.37 -0.11
C ALA A 244 -2.77 -12.85 -0.12
N THR A 245 -2.17 -12.38 -1.21
CA THR A 245 -1.88 -10.96 -1.41
C THR A 245 -3.14 -10.13 -1.58
N LEU A 246 -4.20 -10.66 -2.19
CA LEU A 246 -5.51 -9.99 -2.22
C LEU A 246 -6.03 -9.78 -0.79
N GLY A 247 -5.93 -10.79 0.07
CA GLY A 247 -6.25 -10.69 1.50
C GLY A 247 -5.43 -9.61 2.19
N SER A 248 -4.11 -9.62 2.02
CA SER A 248 -3.23 -8.60 2.60
C SER A 248 -3.59 -7.17 2.19
N MET A 249 -3.93 -6.95 0.92
CA MET A 249 -4.34 -5.63 0.43
C MET A 249 -5.73 -5.23 0.97
N LEU A 250 -6.65 -6.19 1.17
CA LEU A 250 -7.91 -5.95 1.87
C LEU A 250 -7.68 -5.41 3.29
N PHE A 251 -6.71 -5.95 4.00
CA PHE A 251 -6.37 -5.45 5.33
C PHE A 251 -5.67 -4.09 5.29
N ILE A 252 -4.64 -3.92 4.47
CA ILE A 252 -3.85 -2.67 4.44
C ILE A 252 -4.70 -1.50 3.96
N THR A 253 -5.47 -1.67 2.88
CA THR A 253 -6.25 -0.58 2.28
C THR A 253 -7.66 -0.50 2.88
N GLY A 254 -8.33 -1.65 3.07
CA GLY A 254 -9.70 -1.69 3.56
C GLY A 254 -9.79 -1.35 5.05
N SER A 255 -9.03 -2.04 5.90
CA SER A 255 -9.07 -1.79 7.35
C SER A 255 -8.64 -0.36 7.70
N ASN A 256 -7.72 0.26 6.96
CA ASN A 256 -7.34 1.66 7.19
C ASN A 256 -8.45 2.65 6.82
N GLN A 257 -9.22 2.40 5.76
CA GLN A 257 -10.36 3.25 5.37
C GLN A 257 -11.51 3.22 6.39
N VAL A 258 -11.91 2.03 6.84
CA VAL A 258 -13.04 1.87 7.76
C VAL A 258 -12.71 2.19 9.21
N ARG A 259 -11.42 2.18 9.59
CA ARG A 259 -10.99 2.45 10.97
C ARG A 259 -11.50 3.80 11.47
N SER A 260 -11.46 4.82 10.64
CA SER A 260 -11.93 6.16 11.01
C SER A 260 -13.43 6.16 11.36
N TYR A 261 -14.23 5.28 10.76
CA TYR A 261 -15.68 5.20 10.99
C TYR A 261 -16.01 4.57 12.35
N ILE A 262 -15.37 3.46 12.74
CA ILE A 262 -15.69 2.81 14.03
C ILE A 262 -15.31 3.71 15.22
N PHE A 263 -14.17 4.40 15.16
CA PHE A 263 -13.75 5.26 16.26
C PHE A 263 -14.53 6.57 16.33
N LYS A 264 -15.09 7.03 15.21
CA LYS A 264 -15.99 8.18 15.16
C LYS A 264 -17.42 7.82 15.58
N GLU A 265 -18.05 6.87 14.88
CA GLU A 265 -19.49 6.60 14.98
C GLU A 265 -19.86 5.63 16.12
N TYR A 266 -18.99 4.67 16.45
CA TYR A 266 -19.29 3.67 17.47
C TYR A 266 -18.69 4.03 18.84
N TYR A 267 -17.38 4.32 18.90
CA TYR A 267 -16.68 4.59 20.17
C TYR A 267 -16.64 6.06 20.56
N ALA A 268 -16.90 7.00 19.63
CA ALA A 268 -16.75 8.44 19.82
C ALA A 268 -15.38 8.85 20.43
N ARG A 269 -14.32 8.09 20.13
CA ARG A 269 -12.96 8.22 20.67
C ARG A 269 -11.92 8.04 19.57
N THR A 270 -11.79 9.04 18.72
CA THR A 270 -10.83 9.07 17.61
C THR A 270 -9.37 9.19 18.05
N ASP A 271 -9.11 9.67 19.27
CA ASP A 271 -7.78 9.73 19.88
C ASP A 271 -7.11 8.35 20.02
N VAL A 272 -7.91 7.30 20.19
CA VAL A 272 -7.41 5.93 20.32
C VAL A 272 -6.85 5.39 19.00
N MET A 273 -7.25 5.96 17.85
CA MET A 273 -6.67 5.57 16.55
C MET A 273 -5.16 5.81 16.50
N SER A 274 -4.70 6.93 17.06
CA SER A 274 -3.29 7.28 17.17
C SER A 274 -2.53 6.31 18.06
N ILE A 275 -3.16 5.89 19.17
CA ILE A 275 -2.61 4.88 20.08
C ILE A 275 -2.43 3.56 19.34
N ILE A 276 -3.43 3.10 18.57
CA ILE A 276 -3.33 1.85 17.81
C ILE A 276 -2.19 1.91 16.79
N SER A 277 -2.08 3.00 16.02
CA SER A 277 -1.01 3.16 15.04
C SER A 277 0.36 3.06 15.70
N LEU A 278 0.58 3.74 16.83
CA LEU A 278 1.85 3.68 17.57
C LEU A 278 2.07 2.32 18.26
N ALA A 279 1.00 1.66 18.71
CA ALA A 279 1.05 0.34 19.35
C ALA A 279 1.43 -0.79 18.38
N THR A 280 1.49 -0.54 17.08
CA THR A 280 2.07 -1.49 16.11
C THR A 280 3.60 -1.52 16.11
N ILE A 281 4.27 -0.48 16.63
CA ILE A 281 5.74 -0.39 16.66
C ILE A 281 6.36 -1.55 17.48
N PRO A 282 5.92 -1.84 18.72
CA PRO A 282 6.46 -2.96 19.49
C PRO A 282 6.32 -4.30 18.77
N ILE A 283 5.20 -4.53 18.07
CA ILE A 283 5.00 -5.76 17.28
C ILE A 283 6.05 -5.86 16.18
N LEU A 284 6.29 -4.77 15.45
CA LEU A 284 7.31 -4.74 14.40
C LEU A 284 8.71 -5.00 14.96
N VAL A 285 9.05 -4.37 16.09
CA VAL A 285 10.34 -4.53 16.77
C VAL A 285 10.55 -5.96 17.27
N ILE A 286 9.51 -6.63 17.77
CA ILE A 286 9.57 -8.02 18.22
C ILE A 286 9.63 -8.99 17.04
N CYS A 287 8.83 -8.75 15.99
CA CYS A 287 8.77 -9.62 14.82
C CYS A 287 10.08 -9.60 14.03
N PHE A 288 10.75 -8.45 13.94
CA PHE A 288 11.96 -8.29 13.12
C PHE A 288 13.09 -9.29 13.45
N PRO A 289 13.50 -9.51 14.72
CA PRO A 289 14.49 -10.53 15.07
C PRO A 289 13.88 -11.94 15.21
N LEU A 290 12.59 -12.06 15.50
CA LEU A 290 11.94 -13.35 15.76
C LEU A 290 11.63 -14.11 14.47
N VAL A 291 11.10 -13.43 13.45
CA VAL A 291 10.66 -14.03 12.18
C VAL A 291 11.80 -14.77 11.47
N PRO A 292 13.01 -14.20 11.29
CA PRO A 292 14.11 -14.93 10.65
C PRO A 292 14.51 -16.21 11.40
N LYS A 293 14.49 -16.20 12.75
CA LYS A 293 14.79 -17.38 13.57
C LYS A 293 13.73 -18.46 13.41
N LEU A 294 12.46 -18.08 13.39
CA LEU A 294 11.35 -19.00 13.16
C LEU A 294 11.39 -19.58 11.75
N VAL A 295 11.68 -18.77 10.73
CA VAL A 295 11.82 -19.23 9.34
C VAL A 295 12.97 -20.22 9.19
N ALA A 296 14.12 -19.97 9.82
CA ALA A 296 15.24 -20.91 9.77
C ALA A 296 14.87 -22.28 10.39
N LYS A 297 14.11 -22.28 11.49
CA LYS A 297 13.69 -23.49 12.19
C LYS A 297 12.57 -24.23 11.46
N PHE A 298 11.45 -23.56 11.21
CA PHE A 298 10.20 -24.16 10.73
C PHE A 298 9.92 -23.96 9.23
N GLY A 299 10.68 -23.09 8.55
CA GLY A 299 10.43 -22.70 7.16
C GLY A 299 9.44 -21.53 7.04
N LYS A 300 9.42 -20.92 5.84
CA LYS A 300 8.62 -19.72 5.53
C LYS A 300 7.12 -19.98 5.67
N LYS A 301 6.62 -21.04 5.02
CA LYS A 301 5.19 -21.39 5.03
C LYS A 301 4.65 -21.65 6.43
N ALA A 302 5.32 -22.49 7.23
CA ALA A 302 4.86 -22.83 8.57
C ALA A 302 4.86 -21.62 9.52
N THR A 303 5.90 -20.78 9.45
CA THR A 303 5.99 -19.54 10.23
C THR A 303 4.85 -18.60 9.87
N LEU A 304 4.54 -18.47 8.58
CA LEU A 304 3.47 -17.62 8.09
C LEU A 304 2.09 -18.14 8.51
N MET A 305 1.81 -19.44 8.35
CA MET A 305 0.53 -20.03 8.78
C MET A 305 0.30 -19.87 10.28
N ALA A 306 1.31 -20.10 11.12
CA ALA A 306 1.18 -19.92 12.56
C ALA A 306 0.83 -18.48 12.94
N ALA A 307 1.43 -17.49 12.27
CA ALA A 307 1.15 -16.08 12.50
C ALA A 307 -0.24 -15.65 11.98
N ILE A 308 -0.71 -16.19 10.86
CA ILE A 308 -2.05 -15.91 10.34
C ILE A 308 -3.12 -16.55 11.24
N ILE A 309 -2.89 -17.78 11.72
CA ILE A 309 -3.82 -18.46 12.64
C ILE A 309 -3.95 -17.67 13.94
N SER A 310 -2.84 -17.19 14.52
CA SER A 310 -2.91 -16.36 15.73
C SER A 310 -3.67 -15.05 15.48
N SER A 311 -3.41 -14.37 14.36
CA SER A 311 -4.18 -13.19 13.94
C SER A 311 -5.66 -13.47 13.73
N THR A 312 -6.01 -14.64 13.21
CA THR A 312 -7.40 -15.05 12.98
C THR A 312 -8.14 -15.12 14.31
N ILE A 313 -7.53 -15.72 15.34
CA ILE A 313 -8.14 -15.85 16.67
C ILE A 313 -8.47 -14.46 17.24
N PHE A 314 -7.51 -13.52 17.21
CA PHE A 314 -7.73 -12.17 17.73
C PHE A 314 -8.74 -11.36 16.90
N SER A 315 -8.80 -11.60 15.58
CA SER A 315 -9.71 -10.89 14.67
C SER A 315 -11.15 -11.40 14.73
N VAL A 316 -11.36 -12.66 15.07
CA VAL A 316 -12.72 -13.26 15.18
C VAL A 316 -13.41 -12.82 16.48
N ILE A 317 -12.66 -12.57 17.56
CA ILE A 317 -13.23 -12.19 18.86
C ILE A 317 -14.18 -10.98 18.74
N PRO A 318 -13.77 -9.83 18.14
CA PRO A 318 -14.67 -8.69 17.95
C PRO A 318 -15.84 -8.93 16.99
N VAL A 319 -15.80 -9.97 16.14
CA VAL A 319 -16.92 -10.31 15.25
C VAL A 319 -18.00 -11.08 16.01
N VAL A 320 -17.59 -12.00 16.88
CA VAL A 320 -18.52 -12.87 17.63
C VAL A 320 -19.04 -12.19 18.90
N MET A 321 -18.21 -11.36 19.53
CA MET A 321 -18.52 -10.67 20.77
C MET A 321 -18.31 -9.17 20.63
N GLU A 322 -19.37 -8.40 20.86
CA GLU A 322 -19.31 -6.94 20.86
C GLU A 322 -18.46 -6.44 22.04
N ILE A 323 -17.33 -5.80 21.73
CA ILE A 323 -16.39 -5.27 22.73
C ILE A 323 -16.71 -3.80 23.01
N LYS A 324 -17.33 -3.52 24.17
CA LYS A 324 -17.70 -2.14 24.56
C LYS A 324 -16.51 -1.27 24.98
N ASN A 325 -15.46 -1.86 25.55
CA ASN A 325 -14.28 -1.10 25.98
C ASN A 325 -13.32 -0.87 24.82
N VAL A 326 -13.15 0.40 24.43
CA VAL A 326 -12.30 0.82 23.32
C VAL A 326 -10.83 0.37 23.45
N TYR A 327 -10.27 0.30 24.66
CA TYR A 327 -8.88 -0.10 24.88
C TYR A 327 -8.69 -1.61 24.73
N VAL A 328 -9.68 -2.40 25.18
CA VAL A 328 -9.68 -3.87 24.99
C VAL A 328 -9.82 -4.19 23.50
N TYR A 329 -10.73 -3.51 22.81
CA TYR A 329 -10.87 -3.61 21.36
C TYR A 329 -9.55 -3.26 20.64
N SER A 330 -8.92 -2.16 21.04
CA SER A 330 -7.65 -1.70 20.47
C SER A 330 -6.53 -2.73 20.66
N ALA A 331 -6.43 -3.35 21.84
CA ALA A 331 -5.46 -4.40 22.10
C ALA A 331 -5.67 -5.63 21.19
N LEU A 332 -6.93 -6.05 20.99
CA LEU A 332 -7.26 -7.15 20.09
C LEU A 332 -6.91 -6.82 18.63
N VAL A 333 -7.23 -5.61 18.17
CA VAL A 333 -6.88 -5.15 16.81
C VAL A 333 -5.36 -5.12 16.60
N VAL A 334 -4.60 -4.64 17.59
CA VAL A 334 -3.14 -4.61 17.57
C VAL A 334 -2.56 -6.02 17.52
N LEU A 335 -3.03 -6.94 18.36
CA LEU A 335 -2.60 -8.35 18.32
C LEU A 335 -3.01 -9.02 17.00
N GLY A 336 -4.15 -8.64 16.43
CA GLY A 336 -4.60 -9.06 15.10
C GLY A 336 -3.66 -8.65 13.96
N THR A 337 -2.78 -7.66 14.13
CA THR A 337 -1.85 -7.23 13.07
C THR A 337 -0.58 -8.08 12.97
N ILE A 338 -0.32 -9.00 13.90
CA ILE A 338 0.90 -9.82 13.94
C ILE A 338 1.07 -10.63 12.66
N GLY A 339 0.06 -11.39 12.26
CA GLY A 339 0.01 -12.17 11.04
C GLY A 339 0.28 -11.32 9.81
N GLN A 340 -0.34 -10.14 9.72
CA GLN A 340 -0.11 -9.22 8.60
C GLN A 340 1.34 -8.70 8.56
N THR A 341 1.93 -8.43 9.72
CA THR A 341 3.33 -7.99 9.82
C THR A 341 4.27 -9.09 9.33
N VAL A 342 4.06 -10.34 9.77
CA VAL A 342 4.84 -11.49 9.32
C VAL A 342 4.64 -11.74 7.82
N PHE A 343 3.41 -11.65 7.31
CA PHE A 343 3.11 -11.76 5.88
C PHE A 343 3.91 -10.75 5.06
N THR A 344 3.87 -9.47 5.45
CA THR A 344 4.56 -8.40 4.73
C THR A 344 6.08 -8.57 4.73
N MET A 345 6.66 -9.19 5.77
CA MET A 345 8.08 -9.51 5.83
C MET A 345 8.48 -10.68 4.90
N LEU A 346 7.62 -11.68 4.76
CA LEU A 346 7.95 -12.92 4.03
C LEU A 346 7.48 -12.92 2.58
N ILE A 347 6.53 -12.06 2.20
CA ILE A 347 5.85 -12.13 0.91
C ILE A 347 6.81 -12.08 -0.29
N TRP A 348 7.80 -11.20 -0.25
CA TRP A 348 8.78 -11.10 -1.35
C TRP A 348 9.68 -12.32 -1.46
N ALA A 349 10.03 -12.93 -0.33
CA ALA A 349 10.77 -14.18 -0.32
C ALA A 349 9.94 -15.34 -0.88
N LEU A 350 8.62 -15.36 -0.67
CA LEU A 350 7.71 -16.33 -1.27
C LEU A 350 7.54 -16.10 -2.77
N VAL A 351 7.49 -14.85 -3.22
CA VAL A 351 7.46 -14.52 -4.65
C VAL A 351 8.72 -15.06 -5.33
N THR A 352 9.91 -14.84 -4.76
CA THR A 352 11.16 -15.43 -5.29
C THR A 352 11.08 -16.95 -5.37
N ASP A 353 10.61 -17.63 -4.32
CA ASP A 353 10.45 -19.09 -4.34
C ASP A 353 9.50 -19.55 -5.47
N CYS A 354 8.47 -18.76 -5.79
CA CYS A 354 7.56 -19.06 -6.92
C CYS A 354 8.23 -18.91 -8.28
N LEU A 355 9.14 -17.95 -8.43
CA LEU A 355 9.93 -17.75 -9.64
C LEU A 355 10.89 -18.94 -9.84
N ASP A 356 11.62 -19.30 -8.77
CA ASP A 356 12.54 -20.45 -8.77
C ASP A 356 11.78 -21.76 -9.08
N TYR A 357 10.58 -21.93 -8.52
CA TYR A 357 9.72 -23.07 -8.84
C TYR A 357 9.34 -23.12 -10.32
N SER A 358 9.13 -21.97 -10.96
CA SER A 358 8.84 -21.91 -12.40
C SER A 358 10.02 -22.39 -13.22
N GLU A 359 11.23 -21.93 -12.88
CA GLU A 359 12.48 -22.35 -13.53
C GLU A 359 12.72 -23.86 -13.33
N TRP A 360 12.47 -24.36 -12.12
CA TRP A 360 12.63 -25.77 -11.77
C TRP A 360 11.69 -26.69 -12.55
N LYS A 361 10.39 -26.36 -12.63
CA LYS A 361 9.36 -27.22 -13.24
C LYS A 361 9.21 -27.02 -14.75
N PHE A 362 9.30 -25.78 -15.23
CA PHE A 362 8.99 -25.44 -16.62
C PHE A 362 10.23 -25.12 -17.45
N ASN A 363 11.42 -25.02 -16.82
CA ASN A 363 12.68 -24.70 -17.49
C ASN A 363 12.63 -23.39 -18.32
N GLU A 364 11.67 -22.51 -17.98
CA GLU A 364 11.47 -21.19 -18.55
C GLU A 364 11.60 -20.16 -17.43
N ARG A 365 12.57 -19.25 -17.58
CA ARG A 365 12.81 -18.17 -16.64
C ARG A 365 12.08 -16.90 -17.09
N SER A 366 10.95 -16.61 -16.46
CA SER A 366 10.06 -15.48 -16.78
C SER A 366 9.91 -14.51 -15.62
N ASP A 367 11.02 -14.16 -14.96
CA ASP A 367 11.07 -13.41 -13.70
C ASP A 367 10.28 -12.09 -13.77
N GLY A 368 10.53 -11.28 -14.80
CA GLY A 368 9.86 -9.98 -14.96
C GLY A 368 8.34 -10.11 -15.19
N SER A 369 7.95 -11.11 -15.97
CA SER A 369 6.55 -11.40 -16.29
C SER A 369 5.74 -11.83 -15.08
N MET A 370 6.24 -12.78 -14.32
CA MET A 370 5.58 -13.26 -13.10
C MET A 370 5.58 -12.21 -12.00
N TYR A 371 6.66 -11.44 -11.86
CA TYR A 371 6.73 -10.31 -10.92
C TYR A 371 5.70 -9.23 -11.25
N SER A 372 5.57 -8.85 -12.52
CA SER A 372 4.58 -7.87 -12.95
C SER A 372 3.14 -8.33 -12.65
N LEU A 373 2.86 -9.63 -12.81
CA LEU A 373 1.54 -10.18 -12.51
C LEU A 373 1.25 -10.21 -11.00
N TYR A 374 2.25 -10.51 -10.17
CA TYR A 374 2.13 -10.38 -8.72
C TYR A 374 1.86 -8.92 -8.29
N THR A 375 2.58 -7.95 -8.86
CA THR A 375 2.30 -6.54 -8.54
C THR A 375 0.93 -6.07 -9.06
N PHE A 376 0.46 -6.64 -10.17
CA PHE A 376 -0.89 -6.44 -10.66
C PHE A 376 -1.96 -7.01 -9.72
N SER A 377 -1.75 -8.20 -9.12
CA SER A 377 -2.70 -8.74 -8.14
C SER A 377 -2.81 -7.87 -6.89
N ARG A 378 -1.70 -7.30 -6.40
CA ARG A 378 -1.73 -6.30 -5.31
C ARG A 378 -2.64 -5.13 -5.65
N LYS A 379 -2.51 -4.62 -6.87
CA LYS A 379 -3.30 -3.50 -7.36
C LYS A 379 -4.79 -3.82 -7.42
N ILE A 380 -5.15 -5.02 -7.87
CA ILE A 380 -6.54 -5.47 -7.83
C ILE A 380 -7.04 -5.55 -6.40
N GLY A 381 -6.27 -6.16 -5.49
CA GLY A 381 -6.64 -6.31 -4.09
C GLY A 381 -6.94 -4.99 -3.40
N SER A 382 -6.10 -3.96 -3.63
CA SER A 382 -6.32 -2.64 -3.02
C SER A 382 -7.61 -1.96 -3.52
N THR A 383 -7.96 -2.15 -4.79
CA THR A 383 -9.19 -1.60 -5.38
C THR A 383 -10.42 -2.35 -4.91
N ILE A 384 -10.38 -3.68 -4.86
CA ILE A 384 -11.47 -4.47 -4.27
C ILE A 384 -11.69 -4.03 -2.81
N ALA A 385 -10.61 -3.73 -2.08
CA ALA A 385 -10.69 -3.22 -0.72
C ALA A 385 -11.40 -1.86 -0.62
N SER A 386 -10.94 -0.85 -1.37
CA SER A 386 -11.54 0.49 -1.30
C SER A 386 -12.97 0.53 -1.82
N THR A 387 -13.24 -0.10 -2.96
CA THR A 387 -14.58 -0.19 -3.54
C THR A 387 -15.50 -1.04 -2.66
N GLY A 388 -15.03 -2.18 -2.18
CA GLY A 388 -15.80 -3.09 -1.32
C GLY A 388 -16.18 -2.48 0.02
N VAL A 389 -15.25 -1.74 0.65
CA VAL A 389 -15.55 -0.94 1.84
C VAL A 389 -16.62 0.11 1.57
N SER A 390 -16.49 0.86 0.48
CA SER A 390 -17.40 1.95 0.15
C SER A 390 -18.82 1.45 -0.15
N PHE A 391 -18.95 0.36 -0.92
CA PHE A 391 -20.23 -0.29 -1.14
C PHE A 391 -20.77 -0.97 0.12
N GLY A 392 -19.89 -1.53 0.96
CA GLY A 392 -20.25 -2.09 2.26
C GLY A 392 -20.90 -1.05 3.16
N LEU A 393 -20.31 0.15 3.26
CA LEU A 393 -20.89 1.28 3.98
C LEU A 393 -22.25 1.70 3.39
N ALA A 394 -22.39 1.74 2.07
CA ALA A 394 -23.67 2.03 1.43
C ALA A 394 -24.74 0.97 1.74
N ALA A 395 -24.36 -0.31 1.75
CA ALA A 395 -25.26 -1.44 1.98
C ALA A 395 -25.79 -1.51 3.41
N ILE A 396 -24.99 -1.11 4.41
CA ILE A 396 -25.43 -1.03 5.81
C ILE A 396 -26.29 0.22 6.12
N GLY A 397 -26.61 1.02 5.11
CA GLY A 397 -27.42 2.22 5.28
C GLY A 397 -26.68 3.40 5.92
N PHE A 398 -25.35 3.48 5.77
CA PHE A 398 -24.58 4.63 6.26
C PHE A 398 -25.08 5.93 5.60
N VAL A 399 -25.48 6.89 6.43
CA VAL A 399 -25.98 8.17 5.95
C VAL A 399 -24.84 9.19 5.90
N SER A 400 -24.46 9.60 4.69
CA SER A 400 -23.46 10.64 4.47
C SER A 400 -23.99 12.02 4.87
N GLY A 401 -23.12 12.85 5.44
CA GLY A 401 -23.44 14.22 5.84
C GLY A 401 -22.72 14.65 7.13
N SER A 402 -22.56 15.96 7.28
CA SER A 402 -22.06 16.56 8.52
C SER A 402 -23.16 16.57 9.59
N ASN A 403 -22.82 16.20 10.82
CA ASN A 403 -23.73 16.15 11.99
C ASN A 403 -24.96 15.23 11.84
N VAL A 404 -24.91 14.25 10.94
CA VAL A 404 -25.97 13.24 10.83
C VAL A 404 -25.76 12.16 11.89
N VAL A 405 -26.76 11.94 12.73
CA VAL A 405 -26.77 10.83 13.70
C VAL A 405 -27.13 9.55 12.94
N GLN A 406 -26.23 8.57 12.98
CA GLN A 406 -26.45 7.26 12.37
C GLN A 406 -27.52 6.46 13.12
N THR A 407 -28.26 5.62 12.41
CA THR A 407 -29.18 4.67 13.04
C THR A 407 -28.40 3.61 13.82
N ALA A 408 -29.02 3.01 14.85
CA ALA A 408 -28.39 1.93 15.61
C ALA A 408 -28.00 0.73 14.72
N GLU A 409 -28.81 0.46 13.68
CA GLU A 409 -28.52 -0.56 12.69
C GLU A 409 -27.28 -0.23 11.85
N ALA A 410 -27.15 1.02 11.38
CA ALA A 410 -25.96 1.47 10.65
C ALA A 410 -24.70 1.42 11.52
N VAL A 411 -24.78 1.81 12.80
CA VAL A 411 -23.66 1.75 13.75
C VAL A 411 -23.20 0.30 13.99
N ASN A 412 -24.13 -0.63 14.19
CA ASN A 412 -23.82 -2.06 14.30
C ASN A 412 -23.29 -2.64 12.98
N GLY A 413 -23.81 -2.18 11.85
CA GLY A 413 -23.30 -2.51 10.52
C GLY A 413 -21.86 -2.06 10.32
N ILE A 414 -21.49 -0.86 10.77
CA ILE A 414 -20.10 -0.35 10.73
C ILE A 414 -19.22 -1.25 11.59
N TYR A 415 -19.66 -1.57 12.82
CA TYR A 415 -18.92 -2.44 13.73
C TYR A 415 -18.64 -3.80 13.07
N PHE A 416 -19.65 -4.43 12.48
CA PHE A 416 -19.50 -5.71 11.79
C PHE A 416 -18.58 -5.58 10.55
N LEU A 417 -18.79 -4.57 9.71
CA LEU A 417 -18.02 -4.34 8.48
C LEU A 417 -16.51 -4.14 8.79
N VAL A 418 -16.19 -3.43 9.86
CA VAL A 418 -14.79 -3.19 10.26
C VAL A 418 -14.13 -4.48 10.73
N ASN A 419 -14.84 -5.28 11.52
CA ASN A 419 -14.29 -6.49 12.13
C ASN A 419 -14.25 -7.69 11.19
N ILE A 420 -15.14 -7.74 10.19
CA ILE A 420 -15.15 -8.84 9.22
C ILE A 420 -13.99 -8.75 8.21
N ILE A 421 -13.49 -7.54 7.90
CA ILE A 421 -12.40 -7.34 6.92
C ILE A 421 -11.13 -8.12 7.34
N PRO A 422 -10.59 -7.97 8.56
CA PRO A 422 -9.44 -8.77 9.01
C PRO A 422 -9.67 -10.28 8.98
N VAL A 423 -10.90 -10.74 9.27
CA VAL A 423 -11.24 -12.18 9.21
C VAL A 423 -11.23 -12.69 7.77
N VAL A 424 -11.81 -11.94 6.84
CA VAL A 424 -11.78 -12.27 5.40
C VAL A 424 -10.35 -12.26 4.88
N THR A 425 -9.52 -11.30 5.30
CA THR A 425 -8.09 -11.29 4.97
C THR A 425 -7.40 -12.56 5.46
N CYS A 426 -7.57 -12.92 6.74
CA CYS A 426 -6.95 -14.12 7.29
C CYS A 426 -7.42 -15.38 6.54
N ALA A 427 -8.71 -15.47 6.20
CA ALA A 427 -9.24 -16.58 5.42
C ALA A 427 -8.59 -16.68 4.03
N LEU A 428 -8.45 -15.57 3.31
CA LEU A 428 -7.79 -15.52 2.01
C LEU A 428 -6.30 -15.88 2.10
N GLU A 429 -5.61 -15.41 3.14
CA GLU A 429 -4.21 -15.74 3.38
C GLU A 429 -4.04 -17.23 3.74
N LEU A 430 -4.93 -17.82 4.54
CA LEU A 430 -4.94 -19.26 4.84
C LEU A 430 -5.27 -20.12 3.62
N ILE A 431 -6.21 -19.70 2.77
CA ILE A 431 -6.52 -20.41 1.53
C ILE A 431 -5.33 -20.33 0.57
N GLY A 432 -4.78 -19.13 0.36
CA GLY A 432 -3.66 -18.90 -0.54
C GLY A 432 -2.39 -19.64 -0.12
N VAL A 433 -1.93 -19.42 1.11
CA VAL A 433 -0.68 -19.98 1.64
C VAL A 433 -0.85 -21.42 2.17
N GLY A 434 -1.99 -21.75 2.77
CA GLY A 434 -2.22 -23.06 3.36
C GLY A 434 -2.58 -24.13 2.33
N LEU A 435 -3.58 -23.85 1.48
CA LEU A 435 -4.17 -24.85 0.57
C LEU A 435 -3.57 -24.82 -0.85
N ILE A 436 -3.33 -23.63 -1.40
CA ILE A 436 -2.91 -23.48 -2.80
C ILE A 436 -1.38 -23.53 -2.92
N PHE A 437 -0.68 -22.83 -2.03
CA PHE A 437 0.79 -22.80 -2.02
C PHE A 437 1.36 -24.15 -1.54
N ASN A 438 1.98 -24.86 -2.47
CA ASN A 438 2.46 -26.23 -2.27
C ASN A 438 3.95 -26.34 -1.90
N LEU A 439 4.66 -25.22 -1.74
CA LEU A 439 6.07 -25.23 -1.36
C LEU A 439 6.21 -25.29 0.17
N ASN A 440 6.66 -26.43 0.66
CA ASN A 440 7.07 -26.65 2.03
C ASN A 440 8.61 -26.58 2.14
N LYS A 441 9.15 -26.53 3.37
CA LYS A 441 10.60 -26.41 3.62
C LYS A 441 11.42 -27.44 2.82
N GLU A 442 11.03 -28.71 2.90
CA GLU A 442 11.71 -29.82 2.22
C GLU A 442 11.68 -29.66 0.69
N THR A 443 10.53 -29.34 0.11
CA THR A 443 10.41 -29.14 -1.35
C THR A 443 11.20 -27.92 -1.82
N THR A 444 11.29 -26.87 -1.00
CA THR A 444 12.10 -25.69 -1.31
C THR A 444 13.59 -26.02 -1.25
N GLU A 445 14.03 -26.80 -0.25
CA GLU A 445 15.41 -27.25 -0.13
C GLU A 445 15.82 -28.19 -1.29
N GLN A 446 14.94 -29.12 -1.68
CA GLN A 446 15.13 -29.99 -2.86
C GLN A 446 15.25 -29.18 -4.14
N MET A 447 14.33 -28.25 -4.39
CA MET A 447 14.35 -27.36 -5.54
C MET A 447 15.68 -26.59 -5.62
N TYR A 448 16.15 -26.04 -4.49
CA TYR A 448 17.44 -25.33 -4.47
C TYR A 448 18.65 -26.23 -4.69
N ALA A 449 18.61 -27.48 -4.21
CA ALA A 449 19.68 -28.43 -4.46
C ALA A 449 19.75 -28.80 -5.96
N GLU A 450 18.60 -29.07 -6.59
CA GLU A 450 18.53 -29.44 -8.01
C GLU A 450 18.90 -28.27 -8.94
N LEU A 451 18.46 -27.04 -8.62
CA LEU A 451 18.84 -25.85 -9.38
C LEU A 451 20.33 -25.52 -9.27
N LYS A 452 21.01 -25.88 -8.18
CA LYS A 452 22.48 -25.72 -8.04
C LYS A 452 23.27 -26.81 -8.76
N ALA A 453 22.65 -27.97 -8.99
CA ALA A 453 23.29 -29.10 -9.65
C ALA A 453 23.21 -29.01 -11.18
N LYS A 454 22.25 -28.24 -11.71
CA LYS A 454 22.22 -27.77 -13.10
C LYS A 454 23.24 -26.65 -13.30
#